data_AF-A0A957LEQ6-F1
#
_entry.id   AF-A0A957LEQ6-F1
#
_cell.length_a   1.000
_cell.length_b   1.000
_cell.length_c   1.000
_cell.angle_alpha   90.00
_cell.angle_beta   90.00
_cell.angle_gamma   90.00
#
_symmetry.space_group_name_H-M   'P 1'
#
loop_
_entity.id
_entity.type
_entity.pdbx_description
1 polymer ?
#
loop_
_entity_poly.entity_id
_entity_poly.type
_entity_poly.pdbx_seq_one_letter_code
_entity_poly.pdbx_strand_id
1 'polypeptide(L)'
;MLLKRKILWLLIAIFFVACSSPKPTTDLAVASIDLPTLAAAAVVPTQTTVPDAPPPTWTPVGTVLAEYHADVASLSGRAITPQPSREPTNTPLPIPTRTPVTPTMTPSITPTPSPTITSTPQPFMLFGPNDILPVESYPRPAGDNGWGIHWMPTVSQSPADVDRFIAEVRKMHIKWVVFLNDNTNIGDNDYLVEQLVANGIMPIMRIYRDSVLPYDGELGPMVAHYRRKGVFYFQLYNEPNVNIENNQGAANPNAYAVTWAAAARDVVNNGGLPGLGALSPGGEYNHLLFLERTLRAIKFNGDEHLLNRAWISLHNYHGLRALDDTGGFLMFREYDKIVQAALGRSLPIIGTEGGSYSPDNPQVSKDLLIA
;
A
#
# COMPACT_ATOMS: atom_id res chain seq x y z
N MET A 1 30.73 -1.09 53.24
CA MET A 1 30.46 0.27 52.74
C MET A 1 30.17 0.13 51.25
N LEU A 2 28.92 -0.16 50.91
CA LEU A 2 27.92 0.80 50.40
C LEU A 2 28.31 1.41 49.04
N LEU A 3 27.47 1.54 48.00
CA LEU A 3 26.08 1.18 47.73
C LEU A 3 25.71 1.84 46.37
N LYS A 4 24.84 1.18 45.56
CA LYS A 4 23.93 1.73 44.50
C LYS A 4 24.55 2.21 43.17
N ARG A 5 24.17 1.68 41.98
CA ARG A 5 22.88 1.66 41.24
C ARG A 5 22.37 3.04 40.74
N LYS A 6 22.20 3.14 39.41
CA LYS A 6 21.02 3.63 38.60
C LYS A 6 21.13 4.94 37.74
N ILE A 7 20.63 4.80 36.48
CA ILE A 7 19.84 5.73 35.61
C ILE A 7 20.65 6.81 34.85
N LEU A 8 20.69 6.95 33.50
CA LEU A 8 19.75 6.97 32.34
C LEU A 8 19.40 8.41 31.85
N TRP A 9 19.38 8.58 30.51
CA TRP A 9 18.89 9.68 29.63
C TRP A 9 19.99 10.59 29.04
N LEU A 10 20.35 10.45 27.75
CA LEU A 10 19.68 10.92 26.51
C LEU A 10 20.03 12.37 26.20
N LEU A 11 20.71 12.64 25.08
CA LEU A 11 20.55 13.86 24.27
C LEU A 11 21.16 13.66 22.88
N ILE A 12 20.27 13.60 21.89
CA ILE A 12 20.31 14.22 20.55
C ILE A 12 21.69 14.76 20.14
N ALA A 13 22.25 14.20 19.06
CA ALA A 13 23.31 14.86 18.29
C ALA A 13 23.02 14.73 16.79
N ILE A 14 22.35 15.77 16.29
CA ILE A 14 22.34 16.19 14.90
C ILE A 14 23.79 16.49 14.50
N PHE A 15 24.35 15.74 13.56
CA PHE A 15 25.63 16.11 12.93
C PHE A 15 25.36 17.02 11.73
N PHE A 16 25.39 18.33 11.98
CA PHE A 16 25.74 19.32 10.97
C PHE A 16 27.28 19.33 10.85
N VAL A 17 27.82 18.78 9.76
CA VAL A 17 29.21 19.07 9.39
C VAL A 17 29.19 20.32 8.51
N ALA A 18 29.42 21.46 9.14
CA ALA A 18 29.78 22.70 8.46
C ALA A 18 31.26 22.62 8.05
N CYS A 19 31.53 22.36 6.78
CA CYS A 19 32.84 22.62 6.18
C CYS A 19 32.90 24.08 5.74
N SER A 20 33.51 24.91 6.59
CA SER A 20 34.01 26.24 6.22
C SER A 20 35.25 26.09 5.35
N SER A 21 35.27 26.70 4.17
CA SER A 21 36.49 26.93 3.39
C SER A 21 36.46 28.35 2.80
N PRO A 22 37.64 28.98 2.64
CA PRO A 22 37.77 30.42 2.52
C PRO A 22 37.50 30.93 1.10
N LYS A 23 36.95 32.14 1.00
CA LYS A 23 36.84 32.92 -0.23
C LYS A 23 38.24 33.23 -0.81
N PRO A 24 38.43 33.08 -2.13
CA PRO A 24 39.33 33.92 -2.90
C PRO A 24 38.54 35.01 -3.63
N THR A 25 38.98 36.24 -3.44
CA THR A 25 38.65 37.43 -4.24
C THR A 25 39.12 37.25 -5.69
N THR A 26 38.25 37.52 -6.66
CA THR A 26 38.66 38.07 -7.96
C THR A 26 37.52 38.94 -8.52
N ASP A 27 37.83 40.23 -8.66
CA ASP A 27 37.10 41.18 -9.50
C ASP A 27 37.22 40.76 -10.96
N LEU A 28 36.10 40.58 -11.66
CA LEU A 28 36.03 40.82 -13.10
C LEU A 28 34.64 41.38 -13.45
N ALA A 29 34.67 42.62 -13.94
CA ALA A 29 33.56 43.36 -14.48
C ALA A 29 33.01 42.69 -15.75
N VAL A 30 31.68 42.60 -15.87
CA VAL A 30 31.01 42.38 -17.16
C VAL A 30 29.80 43.30 -17.25
N ALA A 31 29.71 43.90 -18.44
CA ALA A 31 28.88 45.02 -18.83
C ALA A 31 27.37 44.81 -18.68
N SER A 32 26.71 45.88 -18.25
CA SER A 32 25.28 46.14 -18.40
C SER A 32 24.91 46.27 -19.88
N ILE A 33 23.98 45.44 -20.34
CA ILE A 33 23.24 45.66 -21.59
C ILE A 33 21.78 45.87 -21.19
N ASP A 34 21.35 47.13 -21.24
CA ASP A 34 19.94 47.52 -21.27
C ASP A 34 19.31 47.17 -22.61
N LEU A 35 17.99 46.86 -22.60
CA LEU A 35 16.93 47.18 -23.57
C LEU A 35 15.76 46.17 -23.44
N PRO A 36 14.51 46.50 -23.84
CA PRO A 36 13.70 47.65 -23.46
C PRO A 36 12.31 47.23 -22.90
N THR A 37 11.73 48.11 -22.08
CA THR A 37 10.30 48.08 -21.72
C THR A 37 9.46 48.62 -22.88
N LEU A 38 8.41 47.91 -23.32
CA LEU A 38 7.09 48.47 -23.70
C LEU A 38 6.04 47.37 -24.04
N ALA A 39 5.04 47.28 -23.16
CA ALA A 39 3.60 47.06 -23.35
C ALA A 39 3.03 46.17 -24.49
N ALA A 40 2.20 45.20 -24.09
CA ALA A 40 0.84 45.05 -24.62
C ALA A 40 -0.07 44.40 -23.55
N ALA A 41 -1.03 45.16 -23.06
CA ALA A 41 -2.09 44.68 -22.17
C ALA A 41 -3.10 43.83 -22.96
N ALA A 42 -3.32 42.59 -22.53
CA ALA A 42 -4.41 41.76 -23.02
C ALA A 42 -5.68 42.06 -22.22
N VAL A 43 -6.72 42.46 -22.95
CA VAL A 43 -8.07 42.80 -22.50
C VAL A 43 -8.76 41.55 -21.96
N VAL A 44 -9.20 41.61 -20.70
CA VAL A 44 -10.11 40.63 -20.09
C VAL A 44 -11.54 40.98 -20.50
N PRO A 45 -12.35 40.03 -21.03
CA PRO A 45 -13.78 40.27 -21.18
C PRO A 45 -14.46 40.17 -19.81
N THR A 46 -15.12 41.27 -19.45
CA THR A 46 -16.04 41.43 -18.33
C THR A 46 -17.15 40.37 -18.37
N GLN A 47 -17.26 39.53 -17.33
CA GLN A 47 -18.49 38.78 -17.07
C GLN A 47 -19.38 39.56 -16.11
N THR A 48 -20.57 39.85 -16.64
CA THR A 48 -21.75 40.40 -15.99
C THR A 48 -22.18 39.59 -14.76
N THR A 49 -22.50 40.32 -13.70
CA THR A 49 -23.23 39.89 -12.51
C THR A 49 -24.67 39.50 -12.84
N VAL A 50 -25.20 38.47 -12.16
CA VAL A 50 -26.56 38.36 -11.60
C VAL A 50 -26.63 37.07 -10.75
N PRO A 51 -27.42 37.05 -9.66
CA PRO A 51 -27.21 36.23 -8.46
C PRO A 51 -28.14 35.01 -8.40
N ASP A 52 -27.66 33.94 -7.78
CA ASP A 52 -28.47 33.02 -6.95
C ASP A 52 -27.56 31.92 -6.40
N ALA A 53 -27.08 32.13 -5.18
CA ALA A 53 -26.41 31.09 -4.39
C ALA A 53 -27.40 30.53 -3.37
N PRO A 54 -27.68 29.22 -3.36
CA PRO A 54 -28.17 28.54 -2.17
C PRO A 54 -27.01 27.96 -1.31
N PRO A 55 -27.25 27.74 -0.01
CA PRO A 55 -26.24 27.84 1.06
C PRO A 55 -25.43 26.55 1.32
N PRO A 56 -24.36 26.62 2.16
CA PRO A 56 -23.53 25.48 2.52
C PRO A 56 -24.18 24.59 3.59
N THR A 57 -23.52 23.44 3.86
CA THR A 57 -23.77 22.38 4.86
C THR A 57 -24.68 21.22 4.43
N TRP A 58 -24.03 20.11 4.06
CA TRP A 58 -24.65 18.79 4.06
C TRP A 58 -24.47 18.20 5.46
N THR A 59 -25.55 18.18 6.24
CA THR A 59 -25.65 17.38 7.46
C THR A 59 -26.15 16.00 7.06
N PRO A 60 -25.41 14.89 7.27
CA PRO A 60 -25.91 13.58 6.92
C PRO A 60 -27.11 13.21 7.80
N VAL A 61 -28.24 12.95 7.15
CA VAL A 61 -29.37 12.24 7.75
C VAL A 61 -28.89 10.82 8.03
N GLY A 62 -28.79 10.48 9.32
CA GLY A 62 -28.51 9.13 9.76
C GLY A 62 -29.66 8.22 9.38
N THR A 63 -29.39 7.19 8.58
CA THR A 63 -30.32 6.07 8.43
C THR A 63 -29.51 4.78 8.30
N VAL A 64 -29.45 4.10 9.44
CA VAL A 64 -29.42 2.64 9.67
C VAL A 64 -28.15 1.87 9.25
N LEU A 65 -27.12 1.93 10.10
CA LEU A 65 -26.35 0.75 10.51
C LEU A 65 -26.52 0.57 12.03
N ALA A 66 -27.78 0.52 12.47
CA ALA A 66 -28.14 0.21 13.84
C ALA A 66 -28.36 -1.31 13.95
N GLU A 67 -27.29 -2.10 13.86
CA GLU A 67 -27.34 -3.52 14.29
C GLU A 67 -25.97 -4.16 14.62
N TYR A 68 -24.85 -3.44 14.52
CA TYR A 68 -23.52 -4.04 14.75
C TYR A 68 -22.78 -3.62 16.03
N HIS A 69 -23.45 -2.93 16.96
CA HIS A 69 -22.86 -2.55 18.25
C HIS A 69 -23.82 -2.78 19.41
N ALA A 70 -24.05 -4.04 19.74
CA ALA A 70 -24.53 -4.45 21.06
C ALA A 70 -23.73 -5.69 21.47
N ASP A 71 -22.52 -5.48 21.99
CA ASP A 71 -21.87 -6.34 23.01
C ASP A 71 -20.41 -5.93 23.27
N VAL A 72 -20.21 -4.67 23.67
CA VAL A 72 -19.00 -4.31 24.43
C VAL A 72 -19.44 -3.58 25.69
N ALA A 73 -20.06 -4.34 26.59
CA ALA A 73 -20.27 -3.91 27.96
C ALA A 73 -18.93 -4.02 28.73
N SER A 74 -18.60 -2.92 29.41
CA SER A 74 -17.61 -2.75 30.47
C SER A 74 -17.26 -4.04 31.23
N LEU A 75 -15.99 -4.44 31.18
CA LEU A 75 -15.37 -5.36 32.13
C LEU A 75 -14.17 -4.69 32.81
N SER A 76 -14.46 -3.67 33.62
CA SER A 76 -13.58 -3.29 34.72
C SER A 76 -13.63 -4.36 35.82
N GLY A 77 -12.52 -5.06 36.03
CA GLY A 77 -12.23 -5.77 37.29
C GLY A 77 -12.92 -7.11 37.50
N ARG A 78 -12.30 -8.20 37.02
CA ARG A 78 -12.49 -9.53 37.63
C ARG A 78 -11.17 -10.29 37.66
N ALA A 79 -10.76 -10.67 38.86
CA ALA A 79 -9.59 -11.48 39.13
C ALA A 79 -9.74 -12.87 38.50
N ILE A 80 -8.70 -13.32 37.81
CA ILE A 80 -8.62 -14.67 37.21
C ILE A 80 -8.18 -15.65 38.30
N THR A 81 -9.06 -16.55 38.71
CA THR A 81 -8.72 -17.76 39.47
C THR A 81 -8.27 -18.85 38.49
N PRO A 82 -7.18 -19.59 38.75
CA PRO A 82 -6.72 -20.65 37.86
C PRO A 82 -7.66 -21.87 37.92
N GLN A 83 -8.11 -22.33 36.75
CA GLN A 83 -8.94 -23.52 36.57
C GLN A 83 -8.06 -24.79 36.53
N PRO A 84 -8.47 -25.93 37.12
CA PRO A 84 -7.65 -27.13 37.17
C PRO A 84 -7.55 -27.83 35.80
N SER A 85 -6.36 -28.37 35.54
CA SER A 85 -6.00 -29.22 34.40
C SER A 85 -6.91 -30.45 34.30
N ARG A 86 -7.45 -30.72 33.10
CA ARG A 86 -8.18 -31.97 32.82
C ARG A 86 -7.21 -33.05 32.35
N GLU A 87 -7.24 -34.19 33.03
CA GLU A 87 -6.58 -35.43 32.62
C GLU A 87 -7.20 -36.02 31.32
N PRO A 88 -6.40 -36.69 30.48
CA PRO A 88 -6.89 -37.35 29.28
C PRO A 88 -7.67 -38.63 29.63
N THR A 89 -8.93 -38.71 29.21
CA THR A 89 -9.76 -39.91 29.39
C THR A 89 -9.55 -40.88 28.22
N ASN A 90 -8.99 -42.05 28.52
CA ASN A 90 -8.98 -43.21 27.62
C ASN A 90 -10.36 -43.89 27.63
N THR A 91 -11.19 -43.62 26.63
CA THR A 91 -12.43 -44.40 26.38
C THR A 91 -12.41 -44.92 24.94
N PRO A 92 -12.49 -46.24 24.70
CA PRO A 92 -12.55 -46.80 23.36
C PRO A 92 -13.91 -46.49 22.71
N LEU A 93 -13.89 -46.09 21.43
CA LEU A 93 -15.09 -45.90 20.61
C LEU A 93 -15.75 -47.27 20.29
N PRO A 94 -17.09 -47.38 20.31
CA PRO A 94 -17.78 -48.61 19.96
C PRO A 94 -17.79 -48.88 18.45
N ILE A 95 -17.67 -50.16 18.10
CA ILE A 95 -17.75 -50.71 16.75
C ILE A 95 -19.21 -50.64 16.25
N PRO A 96 -19.48 -50.19 15.01
CA PRO A 96 -20.86 -50.11 14.51
C PRO A 96 -21.38 -51.48 14.03
N THR A 97 -22.55 -51.87 14.54
CA THR A 97 -23.33 -53.05 14.14
C THR A 97 -24.14 -52.77 12.87
N ARG A 98 -24.17 -53.73 11.94
CA ARG A 98 -24.92 -53.66 10.67
C ARG A 98 -26.44 -53.72 10.90
N THR A 99 -27.15 -52.68 10.46
CA THR A 99 -28.61 -52.70 10.24
C THR A 99 -28.89 -52.79 8.74
N PRO A 100 -29.87 -53.60 8.27
CA PRO A 100 -30.21 -53.69 6.84
C PRO A 100 -30.96 -52.44 6.36
N VAL A 101 -30.58 -51.90 5.21
CA VAL A 101 -31.20 -50.72 4.59
C VAL A 101 -32.09 -51.16 3.42
N THR A 102 -33.33 -50.65 3.41
CA THR A 102 -34.41 -50.76 2.41
C THR A 102 -33.96 -50.35 0.99
N PRO A 103 -34.52 -50.93 -0.10
CA PRO A 103 -34.01 -50.72 -1.47
C PRO A 103 -34.10 -49.27 -1.96
N THR A 104 -33.00 -48.89 -2.60
CA THR A 104 -32.59 -47.58 -3.10
C THR A 104 -33.41 -47.12 -4.31
N MET A 105 -33.78 -45.83 -4.31
CA MET A 105 -34.32 -45.13 -5.47
C MET A 105 -33.31 -45.11 -6.62
N THR A 106 -33.80 -45.31 -7.84
CA THR A 106 -33.03 -45.20 -9.09
C THR A 106 -32.17 -43.93 -9.11
N PRO A 107 -30.85 -44.02 -9.34
CA PRO A 107 -29.99 -42.84 -9.38
C PRO A 107 -30.34 -42.00 -10.61
N SER A 108 -30.73 -40.74 -10.37
CA SER A 108 -30.76 -39.71 -11.40
C SER A 108 -29.32 -39.43 -11.80
N ILE A 109 -29.00 -39.67 -13.08
CA ILE A 109 -27.72 -39.32 -13.70
C ILE A 109 -27.56 -37.79 -13.65
N THR A 110 -26.90 -37.29 -12.61
CA THR A 110 -26.40 -35.92 -12.57
C THR A 110 -25.34 -35.79 -13.67
N PRO A 111 -25.49 -34.87 -14.64
CA PRO A 111 -24.45 -34.66 -15.64
C PRO A 111 -23.15 -34.29 -14.92
N THR A 112 -22.10 -35.08 -15.16
CA THR A 112 -20.74 -34.75 -14.74
C THR A 112 -20.42 -33.36 -15.27
N PRO A 113 -20.05 -32.38 -14.41
CA PRO A 113 -19.65 -31.07 -14.90
C PRO A 113 -18.49 -31.30 -15.87
N SER A 114 -18.66 -30.80 -17.10
CA SER A 114 -17.57 -30.79 -18.08
C SER A 114 -16.34 -30.15 -17.44
N PRO A 115 -15.13 -30.67 -17.68
CA PRO A 115 -13.92 -30.03 -17.18
C PRO A 115 -13.92 -28.59 -17.67
N THR A 116 -14.01 -27.64 -16.74
CA THR A 116 -13.77 -26.23 -17.03
C THR A 116 -12.36 -26.16 -17.60
N ILE A 117 -12.26 -25.88 -18.90
CA ILE A 117 -10.97 -25.63 -19.54
C ILE A 117 -10.43 -24.37 -18.84
N THR A 118 -9.51 -24.56 -17.89
CA THR A 118 -8.75 -23.45 -17.31
C THR A 118 -7.84 -22.95 -18.42
N SER A 119 -8.35 -21.98 -19.20
CA SER A 119 -7.54 -21.27 -20.18
C SER A 119 -6.30 -20.73 -19.49
N THR A 120 -5.12 -21.02 -20.03
CA THR A 120 -3.87 -20.42 -19.55
C THR A 120 -4.05 -18.90 -19.51
N PRO A 121 -3.76 -18.23 -18.37
CA PRO A 121 -3.95 -16.78 -18.25
C PRO A 121 -3.22 -16.05 -19.37
N GLN A 122 -3.93 -15.17 -20.07
CA GLN A 122 -3.33 -14.33 -21.10
C GLN A 122 -2.40 -13.29 -20.43
N PRO A 123 -1.21 -13.01 -20.97
CA PRO A 123 -0.36 -11.94 -20.45
C PRO A 123 -1.07 -10.58 -20.46
N PHE A 124 -0.91 -9.77 -19.41
CA PHE A 124 -1.59 -8.46 -19.32
C PHE A 124 -1.34 -7.50 -20.50
N MET A 125 -0.23 -7.67 -21.21
CA MET A 125 0.13 -6.88 -22.39
C MET A 125 -0.85 -7.07 -23.55
N LEU A 126 -1.64 -8.14 -23.54
CA LEU A 126 -2.64 -8.44 -24.59
C LEU A 126 -4.00 -7.75 -24.34
N PHE A 127 -4.17 -7.14 -23.16
CA PHE A 127 -5.40 -6.43 -22.80
C PHE A 127 -5.27 -4.96 -23.21
N GLY A 128 -6.27 -4.44 -23.91
CA GLY A 128 -6.36 -3.04 -24.29
C GLY A 128 -6.42 -2.14 -23.04
N PRO A 129 -6.02 -0.86 -23.14
CA PRO A 129 -5.85 0.02 -21.97
C PRO A 129 -7.05 0.11 -21.02
N ASN A 130 -8.28 -0.01 -21.56
CA ASN A 130 -9.52 0.09 -20.80
C ASN A 130 -10.09 -1.28 -20.36
N ASP A 131 -9.50 -2.39 -20.79
CA ASP A 131 -9.98 -3.72 -20.43
C ASP A 131 -9.72 -3.97 -18.94
N ILE A 132 -10.70 -4.60 -18.29
CA ILE A 132 -10.53 -5.12 -16.93
C ILE A 132 -9.49 -6.23 -16.99
N LEU A 133 -8.34 -6.01 -16.34
CA LEU A 133 -7.32 -7.03 -16.24
C LEU A 133 -7.74 -8.09 -15.21
N PRO A 134 -7.89 -9.37 -15.60
CA PRO A 134 -8.14 -10.45 -14.65
C PRO A 134 -6.96 -10.59 -13.68
N VAL A 135 -7.22 -10.98 -12.43
CA VAL A 135 -6.19 -11.07 -11.38
C VAL A 135 -5.06 -12.02 -11.80
N GLU A 136 -5.39 -13.12 -12.47
CA GLU A 136 -4.48 -14.12 -13.00
C GLU A 136 -3.57 -13.61 -14.13
N SER A 137 -3.93 -12.50 -14.78
CA SER A 137 -3.14 -11.90 -15.86
C SER A 137 -2.08 -10.91 -15.39
N TYR A 138 -2.14 -10.49 -14.11
CA TYR A 138 -1.12 -9.62 -13.52
C TYR A 138 0.25 -10.32 -13.47
N PRO A 139 1.37 -9.62 -13.76
CA PRO A 139 2.71 -10.21 -13.76
C PRO A 139 3.09 -10.83 -12.42
N ARG A 140 3.63 -12.06 -12.44
CA ARG A 140 4.14 -12.75 -11.24
C ARG A 140 5.58 -13.22 -11.48
N PRO A 141 6.42 -13.30 -10.44
CA PRO A 141 7.77 -13.84 -10.57
C PRO A 141 7.74 -15.32 -10.96
N ALA A 142 8.80 -15.79 -11.62
CA ALA A 142 8.95 -17.21 -11.91
C ALA A 142 9.12 -18.02 -10.61
N GLY A 143 8.31 -19.07 -10.47
CA GLY A 143 8.27 -19.88 -9.25
C GLY A 143 7.76 -19.08 -8.04
N ASP A 144 6.77 -18.22 -8.26
CA ASP A 144 6.13 -17.43 -7.22
C ASP A 144 5.65 -18.30 -6.04
N ASN A 145 6.13 -17.98 -4.84
CA ASN A 145 5.75 -18.60 -3.57
C ASN A 145 4.96 -17.66 -2.65
N GLY A 146 4.63 -16.45 -3.14
CA GLY A 146 3.95 -15.40 -2.40
C GLY A 146 4.80 -14.70 -1.35
N TRP A 147 6.10 -15.02 -1.24
CA TRP A 147 6.96 -14.45 -0.20
C TRP A 147 7.69 -13.22 -0.73
N GLY A 148 7.53 -12.12 0.01
CA GLY A 148 8.11 -10.84 -0.30
C GLY A 148 8.79 -10.19 0.89
N ILE A 149 9.61 -9.18 0.62
CA ILE A 149 10.22 -8.33 1.63
C ILE A 149 10.22 -6.86 1.18
N HIS A 150 10.06 -5.95 2.12
CA HIS A 150 10.43 -4.55 1.90
C HIS A 150 11.96 -4.44 2.02
N TRP A 151 12.60 -3.88 1.00
CA TRP A 151 14.03 -3.62 0.96
C TRP A 151 14.44 -2.65 2.06
N MET A 152 15.74 -2.39 2.18
CA MET A 152 16.22 -1.35 3.10
C MET A 152 15.55 -0.01 2.79
N PRO A 153 15.17 0.81 3.80
CA PRO A 153 14.44 2.06 3.61
C PRO A 153 15.40 3.19 3.15
N THR A 154 16.14 2.95 2.07
CA THR A 154 16.95 3.95 1.39
C THR A 154 16.55 3.99 -0.08
N VAL A 155 16.69 5.16 -0.70
CA VAL A 155 16.27 5.39 -2.09
C VAL A 155 17.30 4.92 -3.13
N SER A 156 18.51 4.58 -2.68
CA SER A 156 19.59 3.96 -3.46
C SER A 156 20.59 3.27 -2.54
N GLN A 157 21.44 2.40 -3.10
CA GLN A 157 22.53 1.70 -2.39
C GLN A 157 23.74 1.50 -3.31
N SER A 158 24.90 1.19 -2.71
CA SER A 158 26.08 0.79 -3.48
C SER A 158 25.88 -0.58 -4.15
N PRO A 159 26.54 -0.86 -5.29
CA PRO A 159 26.51 -2.19 -5.91
C PRO A 159 26.94 -3.32 -4.96
N ALA A 160 27.91 -3.05 -4.08
CA ALA A 160 28.38 -4.02 -3.10
C ALA A 160 27.29 -4.40 -2.07
N ASP A 161 26.49 -3.44 -1.62
CA ASP A 161 25.36 -3.71 -0.73
C ASP A 161 24.24 -4.44 -1.47
N VAL A 162 23.95 -4.05 -2.72
CA VAL A 162 22.98 -4.75 -3.58
C VAL A 162 23.36 -6.22 -3.72
N ASP A 163 24.59 -6.53 -4.14
CA ASP A 163 25.05 -7.90 -4.35
C ASP A 163 24.95 -8.73 -3.08
N ARG A 164 25.36 -8.15 -1.95
CA ARG A 164 25.28 -8.78 -0.64
C ARG A 164 23.84 -9.15 -0.28
N PHE A 165 22.90 -8.21 -0.39
CA PHE A 165 21.53 -8.46 0.05
C PHE A 165 20.72 -9.28 -0.97
N ILE A 166 21.03 -9.19 -2.26
CA ILE A 166 20.47 -10.10 -3.27
C ILE A 166 20.86 -11.55 -2.95
N ALA A 167 22.09 -11.80 -2.53
CA ALA A 167 22.50 -13.14 -2.10
C ALA A 167 21.66 -13.66 -0.92
N GLU A 168 21.34 -12.80 0.06
CA GLU A 168 20.49 -13.18 1.20
C GLU A 168 19.02 -13.41 0.80
N VAL A 169 18.44 -12.52 -0.01
CA VAL A 169 17.07 -12.65 -0.55
C VAL A 169 16.89 -13.96 -1.31
N ARG A 170 17.90 -14.37 -2.09
CA ARG A 170 17.91 -15.67 -2.78
C ARG A 170 17.97 -16.86 -1.84
N LYS A 171 18.82 -16.82 -0.80
CA LYS A 171 18.90 -17.88 0.21
C LYS A 171 17.57 -18.06 0.97
N MET A 172 16.85 -16.96 1.18
CA MET A 172 15.51 -16.97 1.79
C MET A 172 14.39 -17.40 0.82
N HIS A 173 14.72 -17.66 -0.46
CA HIS A 173 13.75 -17.96 -1.52
C HIS A 173 12.68 -16.88 -1.72
N ILE A 174 12.97 -15.63 -1.39
CA ILE A 174 12.06 -14.50 -1.61
C ILE A 174 11.88 -14.27 -3.11
N LYS A 175 10.65 -13.96 -3.52
CA LYS A 175 10.26 -13.76 -4.92
C LYS A 175 9.74 -12.36 -5.23
N TRP A 176 9.43 -11.57 -4.22
CA TRP A 176 8.96 -10.19 -4.35
C TRP A 176 9.82 -9.25 -3.52
N VAL A 177 10.23 -8.12 -4.10
CA VAL A 177 10.97 -7.09 -3.36
C VAL A 177 10.35 -5.73 -3.64
N VAL A 178 9.93 -5.05 -2.58
CA VAL A 178 9.53 -3.64 -2.61
C VAL A 178 10.75 -2.79 -2.30
N PHE A 179 11.04 -1.77 -3.10
CA PHE A 179 12.16 -0.85 -2.84
C PHE A 179 11.74 0.60 -3.09
N LEU A 180 12.44 1.54 -2.47
CA LEU A 180 12.18 2.96 -2.62
C LEU A 180 12.93 3.52 -3.84
N ASN A 181 12.26 4.37 -4.62
CA ASN A 181 12.88 5.24 -5.60
C ASN A 181 12.72 6.70 -5.15
N ASP A 182 13.77 7.51 -5.28
CA ASP A 182 13.73 8.92 -4.91
C ASP A 182 12.86 9.70 -5.90
N ASN A 183 11.58 9.92 -5.56
CA ASN A 183 10.61 10.55 -6.44
C ASN A 183 10.71 10.01 -7.88
N THR A 184 10.88 10.89 -8.87
CA THR A 184 10.96 10.57 -10.30
C THR A 184 12.39 10.35 -10.80
N ASN A 185 13.38 10.20 -9.90
CA ASN A 185 14.78 9.94 -10.27
C ASN A 185 14.91 8.68 -11.16
N ILE A 186 15.68 8.82 -12.23
CA ILE A 186 15.98 7.76 -13.19
C ILE A 186 17.45 7.36 -13.06
N GLY A 187 17.71 6.07 -12.86
CA GLY A 187 19.05 5.49 -12.96
C GLY A 187 19.63 5.00 -11.64
N ASP A 188 19.32 5.65 -10.51
CA ASP A 188 19.94 5.32 -9.21
C ASP A 188 19.64 3.89 -8.73
N ASN A 189 18.51 3.31 -9.16
CA ASN A 189 18.13 1.93 -8.84
C ASN A 189 18.32 0.94 -10.01
N ASP A 190 18.97 1.35 -11.11
CA ASP A 190 19.14 0.49 -12.30
C ASP A 190 19.82 -0.83 -11.95
N TYR A 191 20.94 -0.75 -11.21
CA TYR A 191 21.69 -1.93 -10.82
C TYR A 191 20.88 -2.87 -9.91
N LEU A 192 20.14 -2.31 -8.94
CA LEU A 192 19.25 -3.09 -8.07
C LEU A 192 18.17 -3.81 -8.88
N VAL A 193 17.47 -3.09 -9.78
CA VAL A 193 16.41 -3.67 -10.60
C VAL A 193 16.95 -4.77 -11.51
N GLU A 194 18.10 -4.56 -12.15
CA GLU A 194 18.76 -5.55 -12.99
C GLU A 194 19.10 -6.81 -12.20
N GLN A 195 19.66 -6.67 -10.99
CA GLN A 195 19.96 -7.81 -10.13
C GLN A 195 18.71 -8.55 -9.66
N LEU A 196 17.63 -7.85 -9.29
CA LEU A 196 16.37 -8.49 -8.91
C LEU A 196 15.81 -9.34 -10.05
N VAL A 197 15.69 -8.74 -11.24
CA VAL A 197 15.11 -9.39 -12.42
C VAL A 197 15.97 -10.55 -12.90
N ALA A 198 17.30 -10.39 -12.96
CA ALA A 198 18.23 -11.46 -13.35
C ALA A 198 18.17 -12.67 -12.41
N ASN A 199 17.77 -12.47 -11.16
CA ASN A 199 17.61 -13.53 -10.17
C ASN A 199 16.16 -14.03 -10.02
N GLY A 200 15.27 -13.65 -10.95
CA GLY A 200 13.88 -14.12 -10.97
C GLY A 200 13.05 -13.61 -9.79
N ILE A 201 13.39 -12.42 -9.28
CA ILE A 201 12.70 -11.72 -8.20
C ILE A 201 11.92 -10.56 -8.84
N MET A 202 10.63 -10.43 -8.50
CA MET A 202 9.77 -9.37 -9.02
C MET A 202 10.02 -8.06 -8.24
N PRO A 203 10.49 -7.00 -8.92
CA PRO A 203 10.64 -5.68 -8.32
C PRO A 203 9.29 -4.95 -8.26
N ILE A 204 9.00 -4.35 -7.11
CA ILE A 204 7.90 -3.41 -6.89
C ILE A 204 8.53 -2.08 -6.49
N MET A 205 8.31 -1.05 -7.29
CA MET A 205 8.86 0.27 -7.01
C MET A 205 7.88 1.08 -6.19
N ARG A 206 8.25 1.44 -4.97
CA ARG A 206 7.58 2.46 -4.18
C ARG A 206 8.22 3.81 -4.49
N ILE A 207 7.42 4.72 -5.04
CA ILE A 207 7.88 6.05 -5.40
C ILE A 207 7.83 6.91 -4.14
N TYR A 208 9.01 7.20 -3.58
CA TYR A 208 9.13 7.96 -2.34
C TYR A 208 8.77 9.43 -2.58
N ARG A 209 7.87 9.93 -1.73
CA ARG A 209 7.52 11.34 -1.58
C ARG A 209 7.22 11.61 -0.12
N ASP A 210 7.46 12.83 0.31
CA ASP A 210 7.17 13.33 1.66
C ASP A 210 5.70 13.74 1.84
N SER A 211 4.94 13.80 0.75
CA SER A 211 3.58 14.30 0.74
C SER A 211 2.78 13.85 -0.49
N VAL A 212 1.45 13.78 -0.33
CA VAL A 212 0.46 13.65 -1.39
C VAL A 212 0.40 14.96 -2.18
N LEU A 213 1.22 15.02 -3.23
CA LEU A 213 1.30 16.10 -4.19
C LEU A 213 1.33 15.54 -5.62
N PRO A 214 0.88 16.32 -6.63
CA PRO A 214 1.11 15.97 -8.02
C PRO A 214 2.61 15.76 -8.31
N TYR A 215 2.90 14.83 -9.22
CA TYR A 215 4.25 14.66 -9.75
C TYR A 215 4.59 15.80 -10.73
N ASP A 216 5.86 16.13 -10.84
CA ASP A 216 6.42 17.24 -11.62
C ASP A 216 6.60 16.91 -13.12
N GLY A 217 5.82 15.97 -13.66
CA GLY A 217 5.83 15.58 -15.08
C GLY A 217 6.86 14.52 -15.46
N GLU A 218 7.84 14.23 -14.61
CA GLU A 218 8.90 13.23 -14.88
C GLU A 218 8.50 11.78 -14.49
N LEU A 219 7.28 11.59 -13.99
CA LEU A 219 6.76 10.27 -13.62
C LEU A 219 6.68 9.33 -14.82
N GLY A 220 6.16 9.81 -15.95
CA GLY A 220 6.00 9.00 -17.17
C GLY A 220 7.35 8.47 -17.70
N PRO A 221 8.34 9.33 -17.97
CA PRO A 221 9.69 8.91 -18.37
C PRO A 221 10.33 7.90 -17.41
N MET A 222 10.20 8.11 -16.10
CA MET A 222 10.73 7.21 -15.08
C MET A 222 10.04 5.83 -15.14
N VAL A 223 8.70 5.80 -15.21
CA VAL A 223 7.94 4.55 -15.35
C VAL A 223 8.37 3.80 -16.61
N ALA A 224 8.45 4.49 -17.75
CA ALA A 224 8.85 3.87 -19.01
C ALA A 224 10.25 3.26 -18.93
N HIS A 225 11.19 3.93 -18.25
CA HIS A 225 12.54 3.44 -18.04
C HIS A 225 12.58 2.15 -17.24
N TYR A 226 12.03 2.14 -16.04
CA TYR A 226 12.06 0.96 -15.19
C TYR A 226 11.15 -0.16 -15.69
N ARG A 227 10.08 0.17 -16.44
CA ARG A 227 9.24 -0.82 -17.10
C ARG A 227 10.00 -1.66 -18.13
N ARG A 228 10.91 -1.04 -18.89
CA ARG A 228 11.80 -1.77 -19.83
C ARG A 228 12.79 -2.68 -19.12
N LYS A 229 13.15 -2.37 -17.87
CA LYS A 229 14.05 -3.19 -17.04
C LYS A 229 13.34 -4.31 -16.27
N GLY A 230 12.01 -4.31 -16.23
CA GLY A 230 11.21 -5.38 -15.61
C GLY A 230 10.40 -4.97 -14.39
N VAL A 231 10.29 -3.67 -14.08
CA VAL A 231 9.37 -3.18 -13.05
C VAL A 231 7.97 -3.02 -13.63
N PHE A 232 7.00 -3.75 -13.08
CA PHE A 232 5.60 -3.65 -13.50
C PHE A 232 4.74 -2.86 -12.53
N TYR A 233 5.05 -2.94 -11.24
CA TYR A 233 4.25 -2.41 -10.15
C TYR A 233 4.87 -1.13 -9.59
N PHE A 234 4.07 -0.07 -9.55
CA PHE A 234 4.49 1.24 -9.05
C PHE A 234 3.54 1.66 -7.92
N GLN A 235 4.00 1.57 -6.66
CA GLN A 235 3.24 2.06 -5.52
C GLN A 235 3.30 3.59 -5.50
N LEU A 236 2.13 4.22 -5.62
CA LEU A 236 1.97 5.66 -5.60
C LEU A 236 1.60 6.13 -4.19
N TYR A 237 2.40 7.03 -3.63
CA TYR A 237 2.21 7.63 -2.31
C TYR A 237 2.33 6.64 -1.14
N ASN A 238 2.62 7.19 0.03
CA ASN A 238 2.69 6.47 1.29
C ASN A 238 1.61 6.95 2.25
N GLU A 239 0.91 6.02 2.90
CA GLU A 239 0.01 6.26 4.03
C GLU A 239 -0.84 7.54 3.91
N PRO A 240 -1.59 7.73 2.80
CA PRO A 240 -2.35 8.97 2.56
C PRO A 240 -3.47 9.21 3.57
N ASN A 241 -3.77 8.22 4.43
CA ASN A 241 -4.69 8.34 5.55
C ASN A 241 -4.04 8.89 6.83
N VAL A 242 -2.74 9.23 6.79
CA VAL A 242 -1.99 9.89 7.86
C VAL A 242 -1.88 11.39 7.57
N ASN A 243 -2.10 12.24 8.57
CA ASN A 243 -2.19 13.68 8.36
C ASN A 243 -0.88 14.31 7.84
N ILE A 244 0.27 13.87 8.34
CA ILE A 244 1.58 14.43 7.96
C ILE A 244 1.96 14.13 6.50
N GLU A 245 1.43 13.03 5.94
CA GLU A 245 1.62 12.65 4.54
C GLU A 245 0.79 13.52 3.57
N ASN A 246 -0.04 14.44 4.09
CA ASN A 246 -0.93 15.28 3.28
C ASN A 246 -0.49 16.75 3.36
N ASN A 247 -0.21 17.35 2.20
CA ASN A 247 0.22 18.76 2.14
C ASN A 247 -0.79 19.76 2.74
N GLN A 248 -2.08 19.42 2.75
CA GLN A 248 -3.12 20.23 3.41
C GLN A 248 -3.19 20.04 4.94
N GLY A 249 -2.30 19.24 5.53
CA GLY A 249 -2.23 18.95 6.96
C GLY A 249 -3.28 17.97 7.49
N ALA A 250 -4.14 17.44 6.61
CA ALA A 250 -5.15 16.47 6.99
C ALA A 250 -5.37 15.42 5.89
N ALA A 251 -5.53 14.16 6.29
CA ALA A 251 -5.91 13.07 5.42
C ALA A 251 -7.27 13.34 4.75
N ASN A 252 -7.29 13.26 3.42
CA ASN A 252 -8.50 13.53 2.64
C ASN A 252 -8.62 12.56 1.44
N PRO A 253 -9.57 11.60 1.48
CA PRO A 253 -9.70 10.61 0.42
C PRO A 253 -10.11 11.21 -0.93
N ASN A 254 -10.80 12.35 -0.95
CA ASN A 254 -11.21 13.00 -2.20
C ASN A 254 -10.03 13.70 -2.88
N ALA A 255 -9.23 14.44 -2.10
CA ALA A 255 -8.01 15.10 -2.61
C ALA A 255 -6.97 14.05 -3.05
N TYR A 256 -6.84 12.97 -2.28
CA TYR A 256 -6.01 11.83 -2.63
C TYR A 256 -6.48 11.17 -3.93
N ALA A 257 -7.78 10.91 -4.10
CA ALA A 257 -8.31 10.29 -5.32
C ALA A 257 -7.97 11.08 -6.60
N VAL A 258 -8.12 12.42 -6.58
CA VAL A 258 -7.75 13.28 -7.72
C VAL A 258 -6.26 13.20 -8.02
N THR A 259 -5.44 13.30 -6.97
CA THR A 259 -3.97 13.31 -7.08
C THR A 259 -3.44 11.96 -7.54
N TRP A 260 -3.96 10.87 -6.99
CA TRP A 260 -3.67 9.51 -7.42
C TRP A 260 -4.10 9.25 -8.86
N ALA A 261 -5.29 9.70 -9.28
CA ALA A 261 -5.77 9.46 -10.65
C ALA A 261 -4.88 10.13 -11.70
N ALA A 262 -4.35 11.33 -11.41
CA ALA A 262 -3.38 11.99 -12.28
C ALA A 262 -2.10 11.14 -12.43
N ALA A 263 -1.51 10.70 -11.32
CA ALA A 263 -0.31 9.86 -11.35
C ALA A 263 -0.56 8.48 -11.99
N ALA A 264 -1.73 7.88 -11.73
CA ALA A 264 -2.11 6.58 -12.28
C ALA A 264 -2.24 6.61 -13.80
N ARG A 265 -2.72 7.72 -14.38
CA ARG A 265 -2.71 7.92 -15.84
C ARG A 265 -1.29 7.88 -16.40
N ASP A 266 -0.34 8.57 -15.78
CA ASP A 266 1.05 8.55 -16.24
C ASP A 266 1.67 7.16 -16.15
N VAL A 267 1.41 6.43 -15.06
CA VAL A 267 1.89 5.05 -14.91
C VAL A 267 1.31 4.13 -15.99
N VAL A 268 -0.01 4.16 -16.21
CA VAL A 268 -0.68 3.32 -17.22
C VAL A 268 -0.22 3.67 -18.64
N ASN A 269 -0.15 4.95 -18.97
CA ASN A 269 0.28 5.42 -20.30
C ASN A 269 1.73 5.03 -20.63
N ASN A 270 2.55 4.78 -19.61
CA ASN A 270 3.94 4.35 -19.76
C ASN A 270 4.14 2.85 -19.48
N GLY A 271 3.04 2.07 -19.47
CA GLY A 271 3.05 0.61 -19.44
C GLY A 271 3.25 -0.03 -18.06
N GLY A 272 3.16 0.76 -16.99
CA GLY A 272 3.17 0.29 -15.61
C GLY A 272 1.78 0.00 -15.05
N LEU A 273 1.74 -0.52 -13.83
CA LEU A 273 0.54 -0.82 -13.06
C LEU A 273 0.51 0.05 -11.79
N PRO A 274 -0.41 1.02 -11.67
CA PRO A 274 -0.46 1.91 -10.53
C PRO A 274 -1.03 1.22 -9.29
N GLY A 275 -0.29 1.30 -8.19
CA GLY A 275 -0.74 0.89 -6.87
C GLY A 275 -1.46 2.05 -6.21
N LEU A 276 -2.62 1.78 -5.61
CA LEU A 276 -3.12 2.65 -4.54
C LEU A 276 -2.12 2.60 -3.39
N GLY A 277 -1.73 3.77 -2.90
CA GLY A 277 -0.83 3.94 -1.75
C GLY A 277 -1.31 3.15 -0.55
N ALA A 278 -0.36 2.50 0.12
CA ALA A 278 -0.66 1.67 1.27
C ALA A 278 -1.12 2.54 2.43
N LEU A 279 -2.23 2.16 3.06
CA LEU A 279 -2.80 2.91 4.16
C LEU A 279 -2.25 2.39 5.49
N SER A 280 -2.00 3.31 6.43
CA SER A 280 -1.59 2.97 7.79
C SER A 280 -2.79 2.43 8.58
N PRO A 281 -2.75 1.20 9.14
CA PRO A 281 -3.84 0.67 9.96
C PRO A 281 -4.22 1.54 11.16
N GLY A 282 -3.27 2.34 11.67
CA GLY A 282 -3.44 3.26 12.80
C GLY A 282 -3.34 4.74 12.42
N GLY A 283 -3.49 5.10 11.14
CA GLY A 283 -3.49 6.50 10.72
C GLY A 283 -4.67 7.29 11.28
N GLU A 284 -4.55 8.62 11.37
CA GLU A 284 -5.58 9.48 11.97
C GLU A 284 -6.92 9.40 11.24
N TYR A 285 -6.90 9.09 9.94
CA TYR A 285 -8.08 8.68 9.20
C TYR A 285 -8.15 7.15 9.15
N ASN A 286 -9.27 6.57 9.62
CA ASN A 286 -9.50 5.13 9.55
C ASN A 286 -9.28 4.57 8.13
N HIS A 287 -8.30 3.67 7.99
CA HIS A 287 -7.86 3.12 6.71
C HIS A 287 -8.97 2.42 5.90
N LEU A 288 -9.91 1.70 6.54
CA LEU A 288 -11.02 1.06 5.82
C LEU A 288 -11.97 2.10 5.22
N LEU A 289 -12.37 3.09 6.00
CA LEU A 289 -13.21 4.21 5.53
C LEU A 289 -12.49 5.08 4.49
N PHE A 290 -11.17 5.26 4.63
CA PHE A 290 -10.37 5.99 3.66
C PHE A 290 -10.33 5.28 2.31
N LEU A 291 -10.12 3.96 2.29
CA LEU A 291 -10.16 3.15 1.07
C LEU A 291 -11.54 3.23 0.40
N GLU A 292 -12.61 2.97 1.15
CA GLU A 292 -13.98 3.02 0.61
C GLU A 292 -14.29 4.38 -0.03
N ARG A 293 -13.98 5.48 0.67
CA ARG A 293 -14.22 6.83 0.17
C ARG A 293 -13.33 7.19 -1.01
N THR A 294 -12.10 6.72 -1.04
CA THR A 294 -11.19 6.92 -2.18
C THR A 294 -11.75 6.24 -3.43
N LEU A 295 -12.18 4.98 -3.33
CA LEU A 295 -12.79 4.26 -4.47
C LEU A 295 -14.07 4.95 -4.95
N ARG A 296 -14.91 5.43 -4.03
CA ARG A 296 -16.12 6.19 -4.37
C ARG A 296 -15.78 7.51 -5.08
N ALA A 297 -14.75 8.21 -4.62
CA ALA A 297 -14.30 9.48 -5.23
C ALA A 297 -13.72 9.26 -6.64
N ILE A 298 -12.89 8.23 -6.84
CA ILE A 298 -12.37 7.84 -8.17
C ILE A 298 -13.53 7.59 -9.13
N LYS A 299 -14.55 6.84 -8.69
CA LYS A 299 -15.75 6.56 -9.50
C LYS A 299 -16.54 7.83 -9.80
N PHE A 300 -16.78 8.67 -8.79
CA PHE A 300 -17.50 9.93 -8.95
C PHE A 300 -16.82 10.88 -9.95
N ASN A 301 -15.48 10.89 -9.97
CA ASN A 301 -14.70 11.71 -10.89
C ASN A 301 -14.63 11.17 -12.33
N GLY A 302 -15.19 9.99 -12.60
CA GLY A 302 -15.11 9.33 -13.93
C GLY A 302 -13.80 8.57 -14.18
N ASP A 303 -12.99 8.37 -13.15
CA ASP A 303 -11.65 7.75 -13.23
C ASP A 303 -11.67 6.24 -12.92
N GLU A 304 -12.85 5.62 -12.83
CA GLU A 304 -13.02 4.19 -12.52
C GLU A 304 -12.22 3.27 -13.45
N HIS A 305 -12.06 3.66 -14.72
CA HIS A 305 -11.29 2.90 -15.72
C HIS A 305 -9.82 2.72 -15.32
N LEU A 306 -9.23 3.61 -14.52
CA LEU A 306 -7.84 3.46 -14.04
C LEU A 306 -7.70 2.24 -13.12
N LEU A 307 -8.78 1.86 -12.42
CA LEU A 307 -8.79 0.69 -11.54
C LEU A 307 -8.77 -0.63 -12.33
N ASN A 308 -8.96 -0.61 -13.65
CA ASN A 308 -8.88 -1.80 -14.50
C ASN A 308 -7.46 -2.37 -14.61
N ARG A 309 -6.44 -1.56 -14.31
CA ARG A 309 -5.02 -1.95 -14.29
C ARG A 309 -4.33 -1.63 -12.96
N ALA A 310 -5.10 -1.33 -11.92
CA ALA A 310 -4.58 -0.95 -10.62
C ALA A 310 -4.44 -2.16 -9.69
N TRP A 311 -3.65 -1.97 -8.63
CA TRP A 311 -3.51 -2.91 -7.53
C TRP A 311 -3.53 -2.15 -6.20
N ILE A 312 -3.65 -2.87 -5.09
CA ILE A 312 -3.68 -2.29 -3.75
C ILE A 312 -2.36 -2.59 -3.04
N SER A 313 -1.65 -1.54 -2.64
CA SER A 313 -0.53 -1.66 -1.70
C SER A 313 -1.10 -1.78 -0.29
N LEU A 314 -0.55 -2.66 0.53
CA LEU A 314 -1.06 -2.91 1.87
C LEU A 314 0.07 -2.85 2.91
N HIS A 315 -0.14 -2.04 3.95
CA HIS A 315 0.64 -2.10 5.17
C HIS A 315 -0.10 -2.98 6.18
N ASN A 316 0.35 -4.23 6.36
CA ASN A 316 -0.31 -5.21 7.24
C ASN A 316 0.46 -5.42 8.54
N TYR A 317 0.74 -4.32 9.24
CA TYR A 317 1.28 -4.36 10.60
C TYR A 317 0.34 -5.11 11.53
N HIS A 318 0.72 -6.32 11.92
CA HIS A 318 -0.07 -7.14 12.84
C HIS A 318 0.43 -7.01 14.27
N GLY A 319 1.68 -6.60 14.48
CA GLY A 319 2.22 -6.32 15.79
C GLY A 319 2.08 -7.49 16.77
N LEU A 320 1.32 -7.30 17.86
CA LEU A 320 1.02 -8.35 18.84
C LEU A 320 -0.30 -9.10 18.56
N ARG A 321 -1.03 -8.73 17.51
CA ARG A 321 -2.28 -9.39 17.12
C ARG A 321 -2.00 -10.80 16.63
N ALA A 322 -2.99 -11.68 16.87
CA ALA A 322 -2.95 -13.05 16.37
C ALA A 322 -2.91 -13.06 14.83
N LEU A 323 -2.34 -14.12 14.25
CA LEU A 323 -2.20 -14.25 12.80
C LEU A 323 -3.55 -14.36 12.08
N ASP A 324 -4.62 -14.73 12.78
CA ASP A 324 -5.97 -14.83 12.26
C ASP A 324 -6.82 -13.55 12.47
N ASP A 325 -6.25 -12.51 13.07
CA ASP A 325 -6.90 -11.20 13.22
C ASP A 325 -6.97 -10.46 11.88
N THR A 326 -8.19 -10.13 11.46
CA THR A 326 -8.47 -9.34 10.24
C THR A 326 -8.07 -7.87 10.36
N GLY A 327 -7.78 -7.38 11.57
CA GLY A 327 -7.12 -6.10 11.81
C GLY A 327 -5.60 -6.16 11.83
N GLY A 328 -5.00 -7.34 11.58
CA GLY A 328 -3.56 -7.55 11.52
C GLY A 328 -3.12 -8.19 10.19
N PHE A 329 -2.53 -9.39 10.25
CA PHE A 329 -1.92 -10.03 9.09
C PHE A 329 -2.95 -10.29 7.97
N LEU A 330 -4.20 -10.63 8.33
CA LEU A 330 -5.27 -10.96 7.38
C LEU A 330 -6.05 -9.74 6.85
N MET A 331 -5.58 -8.52 7.08
CA MET A 331 -6.26 -7.27 6.67
C MET A 331 -6.59 -7.18 5.18
N PHE A 332 -5.82 -7.86 4.32
CA PHE A 332 -6.11 -7.94 2.89
C PHE A 332 -7.53 -8.46 2.61
N ARG A 333 -8.12 -9.27 3.50
CA ARG A 333 -9.49 -9.77 3.35
C ARG A 333 -10.53 -8.67 3.50
N GLU A 334 -10.33 -7.74 4.44
CA GLU A 334 -11.25 -6.60 4.60
C GLU A 334 -11.12 -5.61 3.44
N TYR A 335 -9.90 -5.43 2.93
CA TYR A 335 -9.66 -4.61 1.74
C TYR A 335 -10.33 -5.19 0.51
N ASP A 336 -10.21 -6.50 0.30
CA ASP A 336 -10.85 -7.18 -0.81
C ASP A 336 -12.38 -7.09 -0.74
N LYS A 337 -12.99 -7.20 0.46
CA LYS A 337 -14.44 -6.98 0.62
C LYS A 337 -14.86 -5.58 0.16
N ILE A 338 -14.12 -4.54 0.55
CA ILE A 338 -14.39 -3.15 0.15
C ILE A 338 -14.25 -2.99 -1.37
N VAL A 339 -13.19 -3.54 -1.95
CA VAL A 339 -12.91 -3.50 -3.39
C VAL A 339 -14.01 -4.24 -4.18
N GLN A 340 -14.39 -5.45 -3.76
CA GLN A 340 -15.47 -6.21 -4.37
C GLN A 340 -16.81 -5.49 -4.26
N ALA A 341 -17.11 -4.85 -3.12
CA ALA A 341 -18.34 -4.06 -2.96
C ALA A 341 -18.37 -2.84 -3.89
N ALA A 342 -17.21 -2.19 -4.11
CA ALA A 342 -17.12 -1.00 -4.96
C ALA A 342 -17.12 -1.32 -6.47
N LEU A 343 -16.45 -2.42 -6.87
CA LEU A 343 -16.12 -2.71 -8.28
C LEU A 343 -16.78 -3.99 -8.82
N GLY A 344 -17.40 -4.81 -7.97
CA GLY A 344 -17.92 -6.12 -8.35
C GLY A 344 -16.84 -7.16 -8.70
N ARG A 345 -15.57 -6.87 -8.40
CA ARG A 345 -14.41 -7.74 -8.65
C ARG A 345 -13.27 -7.43 -7.69
N SER A 346 -12.36 -8.37 -7.52
CA SER A 346 -11.13 -8.16 -6.76
C SER A 346 -10.08 -7.40 -7.58
N LEU A 347 -9.17 -6.73 -6.87
CA LEU A 347 -7.90 -6.25 -7.39
C LEU A 347 -6.77 -7.06 -6.75
N PRO A 348 -5.59 -7.18 -7.40
CA PRO A 348 -4.42 -7.71 -6.72
C PRO A 348 -4.11 -6.86 -5.49
N ILE A 349 -3.82 -7.52 -4.36
CA ILE A 349 -3.38 -6.88 -3.13
C ILE A 349 -1.99 -7.41 -2.83
N ILE A 350 -1.02 -6.51 -2.69
CA ILE A 350 0.37 -6.87 -2.38
C ILE A 350 0.74 -6.20 -1.07
N GLY A 351 1.23 -7.00 -0.11
CA GLY A 351 1.80 -6.49 1.14
C GLY A 351 3.10 -5.76 0.83
N THR A 352 3.11 -4.45 1.05
CA THR A 352 4.28 -3.61 0.74
C THR A 352 5.11 -3.28 1.95
N GLU A 353 4.52 -3.25 3.13
CA GLU A 353 5.20 -3.11 4.41
C GLU A 353 4.42 -3.88 5.46
N GLY A 354 5.09 -4.40 6.48
CA GLY A 354 4.42 -5.19 7.49
C GLY A 354 5.41 -5.90 8.40
N GLY A 355 4.89 -6.62 9.37
CA GLY A 355 5.70 -7.36 10.32
C GLY A 355 5.06 -7.50 11.68
N SER A 356 5.67 -8.36 12.48
CA SER A 356 5.40 -8.54 13.90
C SER A 356 6.34 -7.65 14.70
N TYR A 357 5.94 -7.32 15.92
CA TYR A 357 6.91 -6.92 16.93
C TYR A 357 7.49 -8.15 17.61
N SER A 358 8.75 -8.05 18.04
CA SER A 358 9.26 -8.98 19.04
C SER A 358 8.63 -8.62 20.39
N PRO A 359 8.05 -9.57 21.13
CA PRO A 359 7.54 -9.33 22.48
C PRO A 359 8.64 -8.87 23.46
N ASP A 360 9.91 -9.08 23.10
CA ASP A 360 11.08 -8.71 23.91
C ASP A 360 11.54 -7.26 23.69
N ASN A 361 10.85 -6.46 22.86
CA ASN A 361 11.18 -5.05 22.69
C ASN A 361 10.39 -4.15 23.67
N PRO A 362 11.01 -3.62 24.74
CA PRO A 362 10.34 -2.85 25.77
C PRO A 362 9.81 -1.47 25.32
N GLN A 363 10.09 -1.02 24.10
CA GLN A 363 9.48 0.18 23.52
C GLN A 363 8.08 -0.08 22.94
N VAL A 364 7.77 -1.33 22.57
CA VAL A 364 6.51 -1.71 21.90
C VAL A 364 5.31 -1.66 22.85
N SER A 365 5.52 -1.77 24.17
CA SER A 365 4.44 -1.76 25.15
C SER A 365 3.85 -0.36 25.45
N LYS A 366 4.41 0.72 24.89
CA LYS A 366 4.02 2.09 25.26
C LYS A 366 3.28 2.85 24.17
N ASP A 367 3.55 2.58 22.89
CA ASP A 367 3.13 3.48 21.80
C ASP A 367 2.05 2.90 20.87
N LEU A 368 1.49 1.72 21.19
CA LEU A 368 0.46 1.06 20.35
C LEU A 368 -0.92 0.94 21.03
N LEU A 369 -1.09 1.56 22.20
CA LEU A 369 -2.38 1.66 22.90
C LEU A 369 -3.11 2.99 22.67
N ILE A 370 -2.64 3.81 21.75
CA ILE A 370 -3.44 4.92 21.22
C ILE A 370 -4.19 4.37 20.00
N ALA A 371 -5.21 3.57 20.29
CA ALA A 371 -6.25 3.16 19.36
C ALA A 371 -7.51 4.00 19.59
#